data_AF-A0A7C5WWS3-F1
#
_entry.id   AF-A0A7C5WWS3-F1
#
_cell.length_a   1.000
_cell.length_b   1.000
_cell.length_c   1.000
_cell.angle_alpha   90.00
_cell.angle_beta   90.00
_cell.angle_gamma   90.00
#
_symmetry.space_group_name_H-M   'P 1'
#
loop_
_entity.id
_entity.type
_entity.pdbx_description
1 polymer ?
#
loop_
_entity_poly.entity_id
_entity_poly.type
_entity_poly.pdbx_seq_one_letter_code
_entity_poly.pdbx_strand_id
1 'polypeptide(L)'
;MKKLGLFLGAGLLTCQLHANSSTGSELSHVAGGAVMAGAITAIVDNYFPEYAEDRQLIGFGLSSILIIIEQGIEIAQDSSDAKGEMMDATAHIGGSIIGAWITDEYILSPIVKTSPEGDRTVGLQVSHSF
;
A
#
# COMPACT_ATOMS: atom_id res chain seq x y z
N MET A 1 7.54 15.39 17.87
CA MET A 1 6.74 14.21 17.49
C MET A 1 6.90 13.81 16.02
N LYS A 2 7.00 14.75 15.06
CA LYS A 2 7.14 14.47 13.62
C LYS A 2 8.40 13.66 13.19
N LYS A 3 9.50 13.76 13.95
CA LYS A 3 10.74 13.00 13.65
C LYS A 3 10.65 11.52 14.07
N LEU A 4 9.79 11.20 15.04
CA LEU A 4 9.66 9.83 15.56
C LEU A 4 8.99 8.92 14.51
N GLY A 5 7.99 9.43 13.79
CA GLY A 5 7.34 8.71 12.69
C GLY A 5 8.28 8.42 11.51
N LEU A 6 9.19 9.36 11.18
CA LEU A 6 10.17 9.17 10.11
C LEU A 6 11.25 8.13 10.49
N PHE A 7 11.69 8.12 11.75
CA PHE A 7 12.61 7.10 12.26
C PHE A 7 11.96 5.72 12.38
N LEU A 8 10.67 5.65 12.73
CA LEU A 8 9.89 4.41 12.70
C LEU A 8 9.73 3.87 11.26
N GLY A 9 9.40 4.75 10.30
CA GLY A 9 9.29 4.38 8.89
C GLY A 9 10.61 3.90 8.28
N ALA A 10 11.73 4.56 8.59
CA ALA A 10 13.06 4.14 8.15
C ALA A 10 13.58 2.88 8.87
N GLY A 11 13.20 2.69 10.14
CA GLY A 11 13.55 1.49 10.92
C GLY A 11 12.85 0.22 10.43
N LEU A 12 11.63 0.35 9.91
CA LEU A 12 10.91 -0.77 9.29
C LEU A 12 11.59 -1.26 8.00
N LEU A 13 12.32 -0.40 7.30
CA LEU A 13 13.04 -0.74 6.07
C LEU A 13 14.38 -1.47 6.32
N THR A 14 14.87 -1.53 7.56
CA THR A 14 16.18 -2.13 7.91
C THR A 14 16.07 -3.40 8.76
N CYS A 15 14.85 -3.83 9.11
CA CYS A 15 14.63 -5.09 9.79
C CYS A 15 14.94 -6.28 8.86
N GLN A 16 16.06 -6.96 9.10
CA GLN A 16 16.30 -8.31 8.60
C GLN A 16 15.28 -9.24 9.28
N LEU A 17 14.14 -9.44 8.61
CA LEU A 17 13.04 -10.27 9.09
C LEU A 17 13.48 -11.75 9.02
N HIS A 18 13.57 -12.42 10.17
CA HIS A 18 13.64 -13.88 10.21
C HIS A 18 12.26 -14.43 9.81
N ALA A 19 12.08 -14.74 8.53
CA ALA A 19 10.84 -15.29 8.00
C ALA A 19 10.68 -16.75 8.43
N ASN A 20 9.77 -17.02 9.36
CA ASN A 20 9.01 -18.27 9.34
C ASN A 20 8.02 -18.16 8.15
N SER A 21 7.85 -19.23 7.38
CA SER A 21 7.17 -19.19 6.07
C SER A 21 5.74 -18.64 6.11
N SER A 22 5.02 -18.81 7.24
CA SER A 22 3.67 -18.25 7.42
C SER A 22 3.67 -16.73 7.64
N THR A 23 4.49 -16.24 8.59
CA THR A 23 4.60 -14.79 8.88
C THR A 23 5.20 -13.97 7.74
N GLY A 24 6.03 -14.60 6.90
CA GLY A 24 6.59 -13.96 5.73
C GLY A 24 5.55 -13.74 4.62
N SER A 25 4.67 -14.71 4.35
CA SER A 25 3.65 -14.56 3.31
C SER A 25 2.59 -13.55 3.75
N GLU A 26 2.07 -13.66 4.96
CA GLU A 26 1.06 -12.73 5.52
C GLU A 26 1.54 -11.27 5.47
N LEU A 27 2.80 -11.00 5.87
CA LEU A 27 3.35 -9.65 5.82
C LEU A 27 3.49 -9.12 4.39
N SER A 28 3.84 -9.99 3.44
CA SER A 28 3.91 -9.60 2.03
C SER A 28 2.54 -9.21 1.47
N HIS A 29 1.46 -9.88 1.90
CA HIS A 29 0.09 -9.49 1.57
C HIS A 29 -0.29 -8.16 2.21
N VAL A 30 0.04 -7.92 3.49
CA VAL A 30 -0.14 -6.60 4.11
C VAL A 30 0.58 -5.50 3.31
N ALA A 31 1.85 -5.72 2.95
CA ALA A 31 2.61 -4.75 2.17
C ALA A 31 2.01 -4.54 0.76
N GLY A 32 1.59 -5.62 0.10
CA GLY A 32 0.93 -5.60 -1.20
C GLY A 32 -0.36 -4.78 -1.17
N GLY A 33 -1.22 -5.03 -0.18
CA GLY A 33 -2.45 -4.26 0.03
C GLY A 33 -2.17 -2.78 0.27
N ALA A 34 -1.20 -2.46 1.11
CA ALA A 34 -0.82 -1.07 1.39
C ALA A 34 -0.32 -0.33 0.14
N VAL A 35 0.56 -0.96 -0.62
CA VAL A 35 1.08 -0.37 -1.87
C VAL A 35 -0.05 -0.22 -2.90
N MET A 36 -0.88 -1.25 -3.07
CA MET A 36 -1.91 -1.24 -4.12
C MET A 36 -3.01 -0.22 -3.82
N ALA A 37 -3.56 -0.23 -2.61
CA ALA A 37 -4.58 0.74 -2.21
C ALA A 37 -4.06 2.18 -2.21
N GLY A 38 -2.81 2.38 -1.78
CA GLY A 38 -2.16 3.69 -1.84
C GLY A 38 -1.97 4.18 -3.28
N ALA A 39 -1.49 3.31 -4.18
CA ALA A 39 -1.34 3.66 -5.60
C ALA A 39 -2.68 4.03 -6.25
N ILE A 40 -3.75 3.26 -5.99
CA ILE A 40 -5.10 3.57 -6.49
C ILE A 40 -5.58 4.91 -5.93
N THR A 41 -5.43 5.15 -4.62
CA THR A 41 -5.80 6.42 -3.97
C THR A 41 -5.08 7.60 -4.63
N ALA A 42 -3.77 7.48 -4.87
CA ALA A 42 -2.99 8.50 -5.55
C ALA A 42 -3.42 8.72 -7.01
N ILE A 43 -3.78 7.65 -7.73
CA ILE A 43 -4.31 7.77 -9.10
C ILE A 43 -5.64 8.52 -9.10
N VAL A 44 -6.57 8.18 -8.20
CA VAL A 44 -7.86 8.86 -8.07
C VAL A 44 -7.66 10.34 -7.82
N ASP A 45 -6.81 10.70 -6.86
CA ASP A 45 -6.51 12.08 -6.51
C ASP A 45 -5.94 12.89 -7.70
N ASN A 46 -5.01 12.31 -8.47
CA ASN A 46 -4.31 13.02 -9.54
C ASN A 46 -5.10 13.11 -10.85
N TYR A 47 -5.93 12.10 -11.16
CA TYR A 47 -6.55 11.97 -12.48
C TYR A 47 -8.07 12.10 -12.46
N PHE A 48 -8.72 11.95 -11.30
CA PHE A 48 -10.17 11.97 -11.16
C PHE A 48 -10.60 12.88 -9.99
N PRO A 49 -10.36 14.20 -10.10
CA PRO A 49 -10.61 15.15 -9.02
C PRO A 49 -12.08 15.20 -8.59
N GLU A 50 -13.02 14.78 -9.44
CA GLU A 50 -14.43 14.64 -9.11
C GLU A 50 -14.72 13.60 -8.01
N TYR A 51 -13.78 12.68 -7.73
CA TYR A 51 -13.87 11.68 -6.67
C TYR A 51 -12.88 11.95 -5.52
N ALA A 52 -12.31 13.14 -5.42
CA ALA A 52 -11.31 13.46 -4.40
C ALA A 52 -11.83 13.25 -2.97
N GLU A 53 -13.13 13.46 -2.71
CA GLU A 53 -13.74 13.21 -1.39
C GLU A 53 -13.82 11.71 -1.05
N ASP A 54 -13.91 10.84 -2.06
CA ASP A 54 -14.07 9.39 -1.89
C ASP A 54 -12.78 8.60 -2.18
N ARG A 55 -11.67 9.27 -2.51
CA ARG A 55 -10.44 8.63 -2.99
C ARG A 55 -9.90 7.54 -2.05
N GLN A 56 -10.01 7.76 -0.73
CA GLN A 56 -9.62 6.76 0.28
C GLN A 56 -10.47 5.50 0.17
N LEU A 57 -11.80 5.67 0.09
CA LEU A 57 -12.75 4.57 -0.04
C LEU A 57 -12.58 3.82 -1.36
N ILE A 58 -12.30 4.54 -2.46
CA ILE A 58 -12.03 3.93 -3.76
C ILE A 58 -10.74 3.12 -3.72
N GLY A 59 -9.66 3.67 -3.15
CA GLY A 59 -8.38 2.97 -3.00
C GLY A 59 -8.50 1.69 -2.17
N PHE A 60 -9.11 1.80 -1.00
CA PHE A 60 -9.40 0.65 -0.13
C PHE A 60 -10.31 -0.38 -0.83
N GLY A 61 -11.41 0.08 -1.41
CA GLY A 61 -12.44 -0.78 -1.99
C GLY A 61 -11.94 -1.56 -3.20
N LEU A 62 -11.29 -0.89 -4.16
CA LEU A 62 -10.76 -1.55 -5.34
C LEU A 62 -9.66 -2.56 -4.99
N SER A 63 -8.73 -2.19 -4.09
CA SER A 63 -7.68 -3.11 -3.65
C SER A 63 -8.24 -4.36 -2.95
N SER A 64 -9.26 -4.18 -2.12
CA SER A 64 -9.93 -5.28 -1.41
C SER A 64 -10.71 -6.21 -2.35
N ILE A 65 -11.41 -5.65 -3.35
CA ILE A 65 -12.14 -6.45 -4.33
C ILE A 65 -11.18 -7.29 -5.16
N LEU A 66 -10.06 -6.71 -5.59
CA LEU A 66 -9.06 -7.42 -6.41
C LEU A 66 -8.49 -8.63 -5.67
N ILE A 67 -8.11 -8.50 -4.39
CA ILE A 67 -7.56 -9.63 -3.64
C ILE A 67 -8.62 -10.72 -3.37
N ILE A 68 -9.87 -10.36 -3.12
CA ILE A 68 -10.96 -11.36 -2.97
C ILE A 68 -11.12 -12.17 -4.26
N ILE A 69 -11.02 -11.52 -5.42
CA ILE A 69 -11.09 -12.20 -6.71
C ILE A 69 -9.88 -13.10 -6.92
N GLU A 70 -8.66 -12.60 -6.68
CA GLU A 70 -7.40 -13.34 -6.82
C GLU A 70 -7.41 -14.62 -5.99
N GLN A 71 -7.67 -14.48 -4.68
CA GLN A 71 -7.69 -15.58 -3.73
C GLN A 71 -8.87 -16.54 -3.98
N GLY A 72 -10.00 -16.01 -4.47
CA GLY A 72 -11.13 -16.84 -4.91
C GLY A 72 -10.79 -17.71 -6.13
N ILE A 73 -9.96 -17.21 -7.04
CA ILE A 73 -9.45 -17.99 -8.19
C ILE A 73 -8.47 -19.05 -7.70
N GLU A 74 -7.56 -18.71 -6.78
CA GLU A 74 -6.60 -19.66 -6.18
C GLU A 74 -7.34 -20.81 -5.49
N ILE A 75 -8.31 -20.53 -4.62
CA ILE A 75 -9.14 -21.56 -3.97
C ILE A 75 -9.86 -22.46 -5.00
N ALA A 76 -10.34 -21.88 -6.09
CA ALA A 76 -11.07 -22.62 -7.13
C ALA A 76 -10.15 -23.51 -7.99
N GLN A 77 -8.88 -23.13 -8.15
CA GLN A 77 -7.88 -23.89 -8.91
C GLN A 77 -7.14 -24.91 -8.05
N ASP A 78 -6.85 -24.55 -6.81
CA ASP A 78 -6.17 -25.37 -5.81
C ASP A 78 -6.85 -25.19 -4.43
N SER A 79 -7.69 -26.17 -4.08
CA SER A 79 -8.47 -26.13 -2.84
C SER A 79 -7.69 -26.61 -1.61
N SER A 80 -6.38 -26.86 -1.74
CA SER A 80 -5.59 -27.49 -0.69
C SER A 80 -5.34 -26.60 0.54
N ASP A 81 -5.37 -25.27 0.39
CA ASP A 81 -5.19 -24.34 1.53
C ASP A 81 -6.14 -23.13 1.52
N ALA A 82 -7.45 -23.38 1.39
CA ALA A 82 -8.44 -22.29 1.41
C ALA A 82 -8.39 -21.39 2.67
N LYS A 83 -7.84 -21.90 3.78
CA LYS A 83 -7.67 -21.10 5.00
C LYS A 83 -6.47 -20.15 4.88
N GLY A 84 -5.36 -20.60 4.30
CA GLY A 84 -4.20 -19.76 3.96
C GLY A 84 -4.61 -18.61 3.06
N GLU A 85 -5.33 -18.92 1.97
CA GLU A 85 -5.80 -17.90 1.01
C GLU A 85 -6.73 -16.86 1.68
N MET A 86 -7.61 -17.30 2.59
CA MET A 86 -8.43 -16.37 3.37
C MET A 86 -7.61 -15.48 4.32
N MET A 87 -6.51 -16.01 4.86
CA MET A 87 -5.58 -15.24 5.71
C MET A 87 -4.85 -14.20 4.86
N ASP A 88 -4.38 -14.58 3.68
CA ASP A 88 -3.69 -13.71 2.74
C ASP A 88 -4.61 -12.59 2.25
N ALA A 89 -5.87 -12.90 1.91
CA ALA A 89 -6.90 -11.90 1.63
C ALA A 89 -7.11 -10.92 2.80
N THR A 90 -7.18 -11.44 4.03
CA THR A 90 -7.41 -10.62 5.22
C THR A 90 -6.22 -9.71 5.51
N ALA A 91 -5.00 -10.26 5.41
CA ALA A 91 -3.75 -9.52 5.58
C ALA A 91 -3.65 -8.38 4.55
N HIS A 92 -3.95 -8.67 3.29
CA HIS A 92 -3.99 -7.67 2.22
C HIS A 92 -5.03 -6.59 2.49
N ILE A 93 -6.26 -6.95 2.85
CA ILE A 93 -7.32 -5.97 3.21
C ILE A 93 -6.84 -5.05 4.35
N GLY A 94 -6.18 -5.60 5.37
CA GLY A 94 -5.58 -4.81 6.45
C GLY A 94 -4.52 -3.84 5.93
N GLY A 95 -3.66 -4.31 5.03
CA GLY A 95 -2.73 -3.47 4.28
C GLY A 95 -3.42 -2.36 3.50
N SER A 96 -4.49 -2.68 2.77
CA SER A 96 -5.23 -1.75 1.92
C SER A 96 -5.85 -0.60 2.72
N ILE A 97 -6.35 -0.87 3.92
CA ILE A 97 -6.82 0.18 4.84
C ILE A 97 -5.68 1.15 5.18
N ILE A 98 -4.51 0.61 5.58
CA ILE A 98 -3.35 1.42 5.96
C ILE A 98 -2.85 2.23 4.77
N GLY A 99 -2.73 1.62 3.59
CA GLY A 99 -2.24 2.26 2.38
C GLY A 99 -3.14 3.40 1.89
N ALA A 100 -4.44 3.15 1.81
CA ALA A 100 -5.43 4.16 1.43
C ALA A 100 -5.47 5.31 2.44
N TRP A 101 -5.52 5.00 3.74
CA TRP A 101 -5.54 6.02 4.80
C TRP A 101 -4.27 6.88 4.81
N ILE A 102 -3.09 6.26 4.74
CA ILE A 102 -1.83 7.01 4.69
C ILE A 102 -1.80 7.89 3.45
N THR A 103 -2.21 7.41 2.29
CA THR A 103 -2.14 8.19 1.04
C THR A 103 -3.16 9.33 1.00
N ASP A 104 -4.34 9.11 1.58
CA ASP A 104 -5.38 10.14 1.70
C ASP A 104 -4.97 11.28 2.65
N GLU A 105 -4.41 10.93 3.81
CA GLU A 105 -3.95 11.90 4.81
C GLU A 105 -2.61 12.55 4.42
N TYR A 106 -1.70 11.72 3.86
CA TYR A 106 -0.34 12.05 3.47
C TYR A 106 -0.13 11.65 2.02
N ILE A 107 -0.37 12.57 1.09
CA ILE A 107 -0.07 12.34 -0.32
C ILE A 107 1.44 12.18 -0.45
N LEU A 108 1.86 10.97 -0.84
CA LEU A 108 3.24 10.64 -1.19
C LEU A 108 3.41 10.81 -2.70
N SER A 109 3.81 12.01 -3.14
CA SER A 109 4.08 12.27 -4.55
C SER A 109 5.57 12.02 -4.87
N PRO A 110 5.91 11.15 -5.82
CA PRO A 110 7.29 11.06 -6.31
C PRO A 110 7.66 12.38 -6.99
N ILE A 111 8.78 12.96 -6.57
CA ILE A 111 9.34 14.18 -7.13
C ILE A 111 10.65 13.86 -7.83
N VAL A 112 10.74 14.18 -9.11
CA VAL A 112 11.98 14.11 -9.87
C VAL A 112 12.53 15.52 -10.00
N LYS A 113 13.71 15.77 -9.44
CA LYS A 113 14.43 17.03 -9.60
C LYS A 113 15.69 16.80 -10.41
N THR A 114 15.91 17.67 -11.40
CA THR A 114 17.15 17.70 -12.16
C THR A 114 18.02 18.82 -11.60
N SER A 115 19.25 18.53 -11.20
CA SER A 115 20.20 19.55 -10.74
C SER A 115 20.68 20.41 -11.92
N PRO A 116 21.22 21.61 -11.65
CA PRO A 116 21.87 22.42 -12.67
C PRO A 116 23.05 21.70 -13.37
N GLU A 117 23.71 20.74 -12.68
CA GLU A 117 24.78 19.92 -13.24
C GLU A 117 24.29 18.72 -14.07
N GLY A 118 22.97 18.47 -14.12
CA GLY A 118 22.35 17.40 -14.91
C GLY A 118 22.01 16.13 -14.14
N ASP A 119 22.29 16.07 -12.84
CA ASP A 119 21.97 14.90 -12.01
C ASP A 119 20.47 14.78 -11.74
N ARG A 120 19.92 13.56 -11.81
CA ARG A 120 18.50 13.30 -11.49
C ARG A 120 18.37 12.74 -10.09
N THR A 121 17.66 13.48 -9.24
CA THR A 121 17.26 13.02 -7.91
C THR A 121 15.80 12.59 -7.94
N VAL A 122 15.52 11.38 -7.47
CA VAL A 122 14.16 10.91 -7.20
C VAL A 122 13.94 11.00 -5.69
N GLY A 123 12.88 11.70 -5.28
CA GLY A 123 12.48 11.83 -3.88
C GLY A 123 10.99 11.58 -3.71
N LEU A 124 10.55 11.58 -2.45
CA LEU A 124 9.13 11.55 -2.08
C LEU A 124 8.78 12.86 -1.39
N GLN A 125 7.78 13.55 -1.93
CA GLN A 125 7.14 14.68 -1.27
C GLN A 125 6.00 14.14 -0.40
N VAL A 126 5.98 14.56 0.86
CA VAL A 126 4.85 14.31 1.76
C VAL A 126 4.05 15.60 1.85
N SER A 127 2.80 15.56 1.37
CA SER A 127 1.84 16.67 1.49
C SER A 127 0.70 16.23 2.40
N HIS A 128 0.28 17.08 3.34
CA HIS A 128 -0.80 16.80 4.28
C HIS A 128 -2.02 17.63 3.91
N SER A 129 -3.19 17.00 3.72
CA SER A 129 -4.47 17.70 3.53
C SER A 129 -5.06 18.10 4.88
N PHE A 130 -5.69 19.27 4.99
CA PHE A 130 -6.42 19.73 6.18
C PHE A 130 -7.92 19.75 5.91
#